data_AF-A0A031IJF7-F1
#
_entry.id   AF-A0A031IJF7-F1
#
_cell.length_a   1.000
_cell.length_b   1.000
_cell.length_c   1.000
_cell.angle_alpha   90.00
_cell.angle_beta   90.00
_cell.angle_gamma   90.00
#
_symmetry.space_group_name_H-M   'P 1'
#
loop_
_entity.id
_entity.type
_entity.pdbx_description
1 polymer ?
#
loop_
_entity_poly.entity_id
_entity_poly.type
_entity_poly.pdbx_seq_one_letter_code
_entity_poly.pdbx_strand_id
1 'polypeptide(L)'
;MTVYRITAWYVGVSARAIYAMTYGIRTSEGGTGYCLDSGQGWLSGCLCPHLNQEKRAARFQEYLPQMNYAIGLPDNTAYIQSETDHYRLGEGYVLCFK
;
A
#
# COMPACT_ATOMS: atom_id res chain seq x y z
N MET A 1 -24.37 -28.97 10.32
CA MET A 1 -24.18 -27.51 10.36
C MET A 1 -22.72 -27.24 10.05
N THR A 2 -22.42 -26.83 8.82
CA THR A 2 -21.04 -26.68 8.36
C THR A 2 -20.64 -25.23 8.46
N VAL A 3 -19.72 -24.92 9.39
CA VAL A 3 -19.12 -23.59 9.50
C VAL A 3 -17.91 -23.58 8.56
N TYR A 4 -18.01 -22.85 7.44
CA TYR A 4 -16.87 -22.59 6.58
C TYR A 4 -16.20 -21.30 7.05
N ARG A 5 -15.03 -21.40 7.70
CA ARG A 5 -14.16 -20.25 7.91
C ARG A 5 -13.25 -20.13 6.70
N ILE A 6 -13.65 -19.34 5.70
CA ILE A 6 -12.76 -18.97 4.60
C ILE A 6 -11.88 -17.83 5.10
N THR A 7 -10.69 -18.14 5.61
CA THR A 7 -9.62 -17.14 5.81
C THR A 7 -8.73 -17.14 4.58
N ALA A 8 -9.22 -16.56 3.49
CA ALA A 8 -8.40 -16.37 2.29
C ALA A 8 -7.49 -15.14 2.50
N TRP A 9 -6.18 -15.37 2.51
CA TRP A 9 -5.20 -14.28 2.53
C TRP A 9 -5.12 -13.62 1.16
N TYR A 10 -5.20 -12.29 1.13
CA TYR A 10 -4.81 -11.54 -0.06
C TYR A 10 -3.30 -11.32 -0.07
N VAL A 11 -2.64 -11.71 -1.16
CA VAL A 11 -1.20 -11.46 -1.37
C VAL A 11 -1.03 -10.68 -2.66
N GLY A 12 -0.50 -9.46 -2.54
CA GLY A 12 -0.23 -8.57 -3.66
C GLY A 12 1.21 -8.09 -3.66
N VAL A 13 1.85 -8.08 -4.84
CA VAL A 13 3.21 -7.54 -5.05
C VAL A 13 3.12 -6.33 -5.97
N SER A 14 3.89 -5.28 -5.68
CA SER A 14 3.97 -4.06 -6.49
C SER A 14 2.57 -3.45 -6.73
N ALA A 15 2.16 -3.26 -7.98
CA ALA A 15 0.85 -2.69 -8.34
C ALA A 15 -0.33 -3.48 -7.74
N ARG A 16 -0.20 -4.79 -7.53
CA ARG A 16 -1.25 -5.59 -6.89
C ARG A 16 -1.38 -5.29 -5.41
N ALA A 17 -0.29 -4.94 -4.71
CA ALA A 17 -0.38 -4.57 -3.30
C ALA A 17 -1.32 -3.37 -3.07
N ILE A 18 -1.39 -2.45 -4.03
CA ILE A 18 -2.30 -1.29 -4.00
C ILE A 18 -3.76 -1.70 -4.04
N TYR A 19 -4.10 -2.82 -4.69
CA TYR A 19 -5.49 -3.26 -4.85
C TYR A 19 -6.21 -3.49 -3.52
N ALA A 20 -5.48 -3.85 -2.45
CA ALA A 20 -6.07 -4.00 -1.12
C ALA A 20 -6.41 -2.67 -0.44
N MET A 21 -5.82 -1.56 -0.88
CA MET A 21 -5.90 -0.25 -0.21
C MET A 21 -7.00 0.63 -0.81
N THR A 22 -7.39 1.69 -0.10
CA THR A 22 -8.25 2.73 -0.66
C THR A 22 -7.56 3.46 -1.81
N TYR A 23 -6.29 3.82 -1.59
CA TYR A 23 -5.47 4.53 -2.55
C TYR A 23 -4.07 3.91 -2.69
N GLY A 24 -3.39 4.22 -3.78
CA GLY A 24 -1.96 3.99 -3.88
C GLY A 24 -1.30 4.74 -5.02
N ILE A 25 0.03 4.82 -4.95
CA ILE A 25 0.83 5.51 -5.97
C ILE A 25 1.16 4.53 -7.09
N ARG A 26 0.64 4.78 -8.28
CA ARG A 26 0.88 3.97 -9.48
C ARG A 26 1.71 4.73 -10.50
N THR A 27 2.36 3.99 -11.39
CA THR A 27 2.95 4.57 -12.60
C THR A 27 1.81 5.09 -13.48
N SER A 28 1.92 6.33 -13.95
CA SER A 28 0.91 6.93 -14.82
C SER A 28 0.80 6.18 -16.15
N GLU A 29 -0.37 6.28 -16.77
CA GLU A 29 -0.55 5.83 -18.15
C GLU A 29 0.48 6.56 -19.05
N GLY A 30 1.25 5.82 -19.83
CA GLY A 30 2.40 6.34 -20.60
C GLY A 30 3.76 6.21 -19.92
N GLY A 31 3.84 5.75 -18.67
CA GLY A 31 5.09 5.32 -18.02
C GLY A 31 6.05 6.44 -17.57
N THR A 32 5.67 7.71 -17.73
CA THR A 32 6.57 8.86 -17.50
C THR A 32 6.44 9.51 -16.12
N GLY A 33 5.41 9.17 -15.35
CA GLY A 33 5.14 9.78 -14.04
C GLY A 33 4.46 8.83 -13.04
N TYR A 34 4.02 9.40 -11.93
CA TYR A 34 3.26 8.69 -10.89
C TYR A 34 2.00 9.47 -10.52
N CYS A 35 0.91 8.76 -10.32
CA CYS A 35 -0.38 9.31 -9.92
C CYS A 35 -0.96 8.58 -8.71
N LEU A 36 -1.88 9.24 -8.01
CA LEU A 36 -2.73 8.61 -7.02
C LEU A 36 -3.85 7.86 -7.75
N ASP A 37 -4.05 6.60 -7.41
CA ASP A 37 -5.11 5.76 -7.97
C ASP A 37 -5.84 5.00 -6.86
N SER A 38 -7.05 4.53 -7.16
CA SER A 38 -7.90 3.78 -6.24
C SER A 38 -7.66 2.27 -6.29
N GLY A 39 -7.83 1.61 -5.14
CA GLY A 39 -7.91 0.15 -5.03
C GLY A 39 -9.33 -0.30 -4.63
N GLN A 40 -9.46 -1.53 -4.14
CA GLN A 40 -10.72 -2.06 -3.61
C GLN A 40 -11.09 -1.49 -2.24
N GLY A 41 -10.13 -0.88 -1.52
CA GLY A 41 -10.41 -0.25 -0.24
C GLY A 41 -10.73 -1.22 0.90
N TRP A 42 -10.23 -2.46 0.86
CA TRP A 42 -10.35 -3.38 2.00
C TRP A 42 -9.58 -2.89 3.22
N LEU A 43 -8.48 -2.17 2.97
CA LEU A 43 -7.69 -1.46 3.97
C LEU A 43 -7.76 0.04 3.69
N SER A 44 -8.04 0.83 4.73
CA SER A 44 -8.06 2.28 4.66
C SER A 44 -6.65 2.84 4.42
N GLY A 45 -6.55 3.90 3.61
CA GLY A 45 -5.32 4.68 3.45
C GLY A 45 -4.64 4.51 2.09
N CYS A 46 -3.39 4.94 2.02
CA CYS A 46 -2.61 4.97 0.78
C CYS A 46 -1.35 4.10 0.86
N LEU A 47 -1.09 3.27 -0.16
CA LEU A 47 0.16 2.51 -0.28
C LEU A 47 1.06 3.02 -1.41
N CYS A 48 2.32 3.23 -1.11
CA CYS A 48 3.38 3.50 -2.08
C CYS A 48 4.37 2.33 -2.12
N PRO A 49 4.25 1.39 -3.08
CA PRO A 49 5.27 0.37 -3.31
C PRO A 49 6.46 0.99 -4.03
N HIS A 50 7.66 0.40 -3.90
CA HIS A 50 8.91 0.92 -4.49
C HIS A 50 9.26 2.34 -3.98
N LEU A 51 9.08 2.59 -2.69
CA LEU A 51 9.31 3.92 -2.07
C LEU A 51 10.73 4.46 -2.31
N ASN A 52 11.72 3.59 -2.50
CA ASN A 52 13.10 3.95 -2.85
C ASN A 52 13.25 4.60 -4.25
N GLN A 53 12.19 4.63 -5.07
CA GLN A 53 12.19 5.39 -6.32
C GLN A 53 11.88 6.87 -6.03
N GLU A 54 12.88 7.74 -6.13
CA GLU A 54 12.79 9.16 -5.72
C GLU A 54 11.56 9.89 -6.27
N LYS A 55 11.30 9.78 -7.57
CA LYS A 55 10.15 10.42 -8.22
C LYS A 55 8.80 9.92 -7.67
N ARG A 56 8.74 8.65 -7.28
CA ARG A 56 7.55 8.03 -6.69
C ARG A 56 7.38 8.47 -5.24
N ALA A 57 8.46 8.52 -4.47
CA ALA A 57 8.48 9.03 -3.10
C ALA A 57 8.01 10.48 -3.04
N ALA A 58 8.51 11.33 -3.94
CA ALA A 58 8.09 12.72 -4.04
C ALA A 58 6.58 12.85 -4.27
N ARG A 59 6.02 12.08 -5.21
CA ARG A 59 4.58 12.09 -5.45
C ARG A 59 3.78 11.56 -4.26
N PHE A 60 4.27 10.51 -3.61
CA PHE A 60 3.64 10.02 -2.39
C PHE A 60 3.60 11.11 -1.30
N GLN A 61 4.71 11.83 -1.11
CA GLN A 61 4.83 12.90 -0.12
C GLN A 61 3.86 14.07 -0.37
N GLU A 62 3.59 14.42 -1.64
CA GLU A 62 2.60 15.45 -1.99
C GLU A 62 1.18 15.08 -1.54
N TYR A 63 0.83 13.79 -1.56
CA TYR A 63 -0.50 13.31 -1.15
C TYR A 63 -0.59 12.99 0.35
N LEU A 64 0.54 12.80 1.06
CA LEU A 64 0.55 12.45 2.48
C LEU A 64 -0.37 13.33 3.36
N PRO A 65 -0.41 14.67 3.19
CA PRO A 65 -1.27 15.53 4.03
C PRO A 65 -2.78 15.27 3.87
N GLN A 66 -3.19 14.56 2.81
CA GLN A 66 -4.59 14.25 2.50
C GLN A 66 -5.01 12.87 3.01
N MET A 67 -4.09 12.10 3.60
CA MET A 67 -4.30 10.70 3.98
C MET A 67 -4.36 10.53 5.50
N ASN A 68 -5.39 9.82 5.98
CA ASN A 68 -5.50 9.40 7.39
C ASN A 68 -4.53 8.24 7.74
N TYR A 69 -4.02 7.56 6.72
CA TYR A 69 -3.11 6.43 6.90
C TYR A 69 -2.31 6.21 5.62
N ALA A 70 -1.00 5.99 5.76
CA ALA A 70 -0.10 5.83 4.62
C ALA A 70 1.00 4.80 4.89
N ILE A 71 1.24 3.90 3.93
CA ILE A 71 2.31 2.90 3.99
C ILE A 71 3.26 3.15 2.83
N GLY A 72 4.56 3.29 3.11
CA GLY A 72 5.60 3.39 2.10
C GLY A 72 6.53 2.18 2.14
N LEU A 73 6.49 1.32 1.13
CA LEU A 73 7.30 0.10 1.09
C LEU A 73 8.44 0.25 0.08
N PRO A 74 9.72 0.30 0.52
CA PRO A 74 10.87 0.11 -0.36
C PRO A 74 10.84 -1.27 -1.03
N ASP A 75 11.66 -1.44 -2.06
CA ASP A 75 11.92 -2.76 -2.65
C ASP A 75 12.33 -3.80 -1.59
N ASN A 76 11.93 -5.05 -1.82
CA ASN A 76 12.22 -6.18 -0.92
C ASN A 76 11.66 -6.04 0.50
N THR A 77 10.60 -5.26 0.66
CA THR A 77 9.85 -5.16 1.92
C THR A 77 8.41 -5.63 1.76
N ALA A 78 7.79 -6.05 2.86
CA ALA A 78 6.38 -6.42 2.87
C ALA A 78 5.68 -5.88 4.12
N TYR A 79 4.39 -5.58 3.95
CA TYR A 79 3.48 -5.30 5.04
C TYR A 79 2.43 -6.40 5.07
N ILE A 80 2.24 -6.99 6.24
CA ILE A 80 1.27 -8.06 6.48
C ILE A 80 0.32 -7.56 7.55
N GLN A 81 -0.98 -7.61 7.28
CA GLN A 81 -2.01 -7.25 8.24
C GLN A 81 -2.95 -8.44 8.44
N SER A 82 -3.14 -8.83 9.69
CA SER A 82 -4.21 -9.73 10.13
C SER A 82 -5.33 -8.90 10.80
N GLU A 83 -6.38 -9.56 11.28
CA GLU A 83 -7.45 -8.88 12.02
C GLU A 83 -6.95 -8.14 13.27
N THR A 84 -5.90 -8.66 13.91
CA THR A 84 -5.42 -8.19 15.21
C THR A 84 -4.02 -7.59 15.18
N ASP A 85 -3.22 -7.95 14.18
CA ASP A 85 -1.79 -7.69 14.17
C ASP A 85 -1.33 -7.09 12.85
N HIS A 86 -0.21 -6.38 12.91
CA HIS A 86 0.52 -5.97 11.73
C HIS A 86 1.99 -6.35 11.85
N TYR A 87 2.57 -6.78 10.74
CA TYR A 87 3.98 -7.15 10.64
C TYR A 87 4.61 -6.42 9.47
N ARG A 88 5.88 -6.06 9.65
CA ARG A 88 6.74 -5.55 8.58
C ARG A 88 7.88 -6.51 8.38
N LEU A 89 8.12 -6.89 7.14
CA LEU A 89 9.29 -7.67 6.73
C LEU A 89 10.24 -6.76 5.95
N GLY A 90 11.51 -6.75 6.36
CA GLY A 90 12.54 -5.86 5.83
C GLY A 90 12.51 -4.44 6.43
N GLU A 91 13.44 -3.59 5.99
CA GLU A 91 13.59 -2.18 6.39
C GLU A 91 12.53 -1.27 5.74
N GLY A 92 11.24 -1.59 5.95
CA GLY A 92 10.11 -0.84 5.41
C GLY A 92 9.57 0.24 6.36
N TYR A 93 9.17 1.38 5.81
CA TYR A 93 8.64 2.51 6.59
C TYR A 93 7.11 2.55 6.56
N VAL A 94 6.47 2.32 7.71
CA VAL A 94 5.05 2.67 7.88
C VAL A 94 5.00 4.11 8.40
N LEU A 95 4.34 4.98 7.65
CA LEU A 95 4.16 6.39 8.00
C LEU A 95 2.70 6.59 8.43
N CYS A 96 2.38 6.27 9.67
CA CYS A 96 1.07 6.55 10.24
C CYS A 96 0.92 8.07 10.47
N PHE A 97 -0.07 8.70 9.84
CA PHE A 97 -0.45 10.08 10.15
C PHE A 97 -1.92 10.12 10.58
N LYS A 98 -2.13 10.32 11.88
CA LYS A 98 -3.39 10.61 12.59
C LYS A 98 -4.59 9.69 12.31
#